data_AF-A0A0N7Z5X0-F1
#
_entry.id   AF-A0A0N7Z5X0-F1
#
_cell.length_a   1.000
_cell.length_b   1.000
_cell.length_c   1.000
_cell.angle_alpha   90.00
_cell.angle_beta   90.00
_cell.angle_gamma   90.00
#
_symmetry.space_group_name_H-M   'P 1'
#
loop_
_entity.id
_entity.type
_entity.pdbx_description
1 polymer ?
#
loop_
_entity_poly.entity_id
_entity_poly.type
_entity_poly.pdbx_seq_one_letter_code
_entity_poly.pdbx_strand_id
1 'polypeptide(L)'
;MLNFPDDPFSKANLDLLGPVDVIELMIDLRIQLAQLEHKLKRLQPVFFSACVTLDQAKIERDRAIVTRKYTPAQWTYAADVLEQELLLKQLRKQFQQDHEPTGGRDITWMIKLLLAQPS
;
A
#
# COMPACT_ATOMS: atom_id res chain seq x y z
N MET A 1 15.39 -2.26 -15.85
CA MET A 1 16.39 -3.25 -15.41
C MET A 1 17.51 -2.49 -14.73
N LEU A 2 17.73 -2.69 -13.42
CA LEU A 2 18.90 -2.15 -12.73
C LEU A 2 20.04 -3.15 -12.97
N ASN A 3 21.00 -2.78 -13.81
CA ASN A 3 22.24 -3.54 -13.98
C ASN A 3 23.15 -3.24 -12.79
N PHE A 4 23.39 -4.22 -11.94
CA PHE A 4 24.44 -4.17 -10.93
C PHE A 4 25.68 -4.84 -11.56
N PRO A 5 26.73 -4.07 -11.91
CA PRO A 5 27.85 -4.57 -12.71
C PRO A 5 28.76 -5.58 -12.00
N ASP A 6 28.60 -5.78 -10.70
CA ASP A 6 29.32 -6.77 -9.90
C ASP A 6 28.31 -7.53 -9.03
N ASP A 7 27.68 -8.56 -9.59
CA ASP A 7 26.84 -9.45 -8.78
C ASP A 7 27.74 -10.54 -8.16
N PRO A 8 28.09 -10.43 -6.86
CA PRO A 8 28.89 -11.46 -6.18
C PRO A 8 28.17 -12.82 -6.16
N PHE A 9 26.86 -12.85 -6.43
CA PHE A 9 26.02 -14.04 -6.51
C PHE A 9 25.88 -14.60 -7.93
N SER A 10 26.79 -14.24 -8.86
CA SER A 10 26.87 -14.93 -10.14
C SER A 10 26.99 -16.44 -9.92
N LYS A 11 26.28 -17.23 -10.73
CA LYS A 11 26.17 -18.69 -10.55
C LYS A 11 27.54 -19.38 -10.44
N ALA A 12 28.54 -18.90 -11.17
CA ALA A 12 29.91 -19.41 -11.13
C ALA A 12 30.63 -19.18 -9.79
N ASN A 13 30.30 -18.11 -9.04
CA ASN A 13 30.87 -17.87 -7.71
C ASN A 13 30.14 -18.66 -6.61
N LEU A 14 28.84 -18.88 -6.77
CA LEU A 14 28.04 -19.69 -5.84
C LEU A 14 28.36 -21.18 -5.93
N ASP A 15 28.67 -21.68 -7.14
CA ASP A 15 29.06 -23.08 -7.36
C ASP A 15 30.42 -23.44 -6.75
N LEU A 16 31.23 -22.44 -6.36
CA LEU A 16 32.53 -22.60 -5.69
C LEU A 16 32.44 -22.59 -4.15
N LEU A 17 31.28 -22.23 -3.59
CA LEU A 17 31.07 -22.16 -2.15
C LEU A 17 30.63 -23.52 -1.61
N GLY A 18 31.23 -23.95 -0.49
CA GLY A 18 30.75 -25.12 0.23
C GLY A 18 29.37 -24.84 0.87
N PRO A 19 28.58 -25.88 1.20
CA PRO A 19 27.27 -25.69 1.83
C PRO A 19 27.30 -24.86 3.12
N VAL A 20 28.38 -24.96 3.90
CA VAL A 20 28.58 -24.15 5.11
C VAL A 20 28.87 -22.70 4.77
N ASP A 21 29.71 -22.42 3.77
CA ASP A 21 30.06 -21.06 3.35
C ASP A 21 28.83 -20.31 2.82
N VAL A 22 27.92 -21.01 2.13
CA VAL A 22 26.63 -20.44 1.68
C VAL A 22 25.74 -20.06 2.87
N ILE A 23 25.71 -20.89 3.93
CA ILE A 23 24.93 -20.61 5.14
C ILE A 23 25.50 -19.39 5.88
N GLU A 24 26.82 -19.32 6.06
CA GLU A 24 27.49 -18.19 6.70
C GLU A 24 27.27 -16.88 5.92
N LEU A 25 27.42 -16.93 4.59
CA LEU A 25 27.15 -15.78 3.73
C LEU A 25 25.69 -15.30 3.87
N MET A 26 24.73 -16.21 3.96
CA MET A 26 23.33 -15.87 4.19
C MET A 26 23.11 -15.23 5.57
N ILE A 27 23.77 -15.71 6.61
CA ILE A 27 23.71 -15.13 7.96
C ILE A 27 24.26 -13.70 7.93
N ASP A 28 25.42 -13.50 7.33
CA ASP A 28 26.05 -12.19 7.22
C ASP A 28 25.18 -11.19 6.45
N LEU A 29 24.59 -11.60 5.33
CA LEU A 29 23.68 -10.75 4.57
C LEU A 29 22.42 -10.39 5.37
N ARG A 30 21.89 -11.32 6.19
CA ARG A 30 20.76 -11.03 7.08
C ARG A 30 21.12 -10.04 8.17
N ILE A 31 22.32 -10.12 8.72
CA ILE A 31 22.83 -9.13 9.69
C ILE A 31 22.95 -7.76 9.02
N GLN A 32 23.53 -7.70 7.82
CA GLN A 32 23.67 -6.45 7.07
C GLN A 32 22.30 -5.83 6.72
N LEU A 33 21.34 -6.66 6.30
CA LEU A 33 19.98 -6.22 6.03
C LEU A 33 19.34 -5.63 7.28
N ALA A 34 19.40 -6.31 8.43
CA ALA A 34 18.85 -5.82 9.69
C ALA A 34 19.49 -4.50 10.12
N GLN A 35 20.80 -4.34 9.94
CA GLN A 35 21.49 -3.08 10.20
C GLN A 35 21.02 -1.96 9.26
N LEU A 36 20.82 -2.26 7.98
CA LEU A 36 20.34 -1.29 6.99
C LEU A 36 18.90 -0.86 7.29
N GLU A 37 18.02 -1.81 7.60
CA GLU A 37 16.64 -1.57 8.02
C GLU A 37 16.59 -0.68 9.27
N HIS A 38 17.43 -0.96 10.26
CA HIS A 38 17.53 -0.13 11.45
C HIS A 38 17.98 1.30 11.13
N LYS A 39 18.98 1.47 10.24
CA LYS A 39 19.42 2.80 9.78
C LYS A 39 18.30 3.54 9.05
N LEU A 40 17.54 2.86 8.18
CA LEU A 40 16.39 3.45 7.48
C LEU A 40 15.30 3.88 8.47
N LYS A 41 14.99 3.04 9.46
CA LYS A 41 14.00 3.36 10.51
C LYS A 41 14.42 4.58 11.33
N ARG A 42 15.72 4.74 11.62
CA ARG A 42 16.26 5.94 12.28
C ARG A 42 16.22 7.18 11.39
N LEU A 43 16.37 7.04 10.08
CA LEU A 43 16.31 8.14 9.12
C LEU A 43 14.86 8.60 8.85
N GLN A 44 13.89 7.69 9.02
CA GLN A 44 12.50 7.90 8.68
C GLN A 44 11.87 9.19 9.27
N PRO A 45 12.07 9.55 10.56
CA PRO A 45 11.53 10.80 11.10
C PRO A 45 12.11 12.05 10.42
N VAL A 46 13.41 12.05 10.14
CA VAL A 46 14.11 13.16 9.47
C VAL A 46 13.65 13.26 8.02
N PHE A 47 13.49 12.13 7.34
CA PHE A 47 12.95 12.07 5.99
C PHE A 47 11.53 12.66 5.93
N PHE A 48 10.64 12.27 6.85
CA PHE A 48 9.29 12.83 6.89
C PHE A 48 9.28 14.31 7.22
N SER A 49 10.11 14.76 8.18
CA SER A 49 10.25 16.18 8.48
C SER A 49 10.69 16.97 7.25
N ALA A 50 11.67 16.46 6.50
CA ALA A 50 12.14 17.12 5.27
C ALA A 50 11.04 17.18 4.20
N CYS A 51 10.28 16.11 4.01
CA CYS A 51 9.14 16.08 3.08
C CYS A 51 8.04 17.07 3.48
N VAL A 52 7.77 17.22 4.78
CA VAL A 52 6.82 18.23 5.29
C VAL A 52 7.34 19.65 5.07
N THR A 53 8.61 19.92 5.37
CA THR A 53 9.22 21.25 5.15
C THR A 53 9.21 21.68 3.69
N LEU A 54 9.38 20.74 2.76
CA LEU A 54 9.32 21.04 1.33
C LEU A 54 7.90 21.36 0.83
N ASP A 55 6.87 20.93 1.56
CA ASP A 55 5.43 21.13 1.28
C ASP A 55 5.01 20.93 -0.19
N GLN A 56 5.67 19.99 -0.86
CA GLN A 56 5.41 19.66 -2.25
C GLN A 56 4.62 18.35 -2.32
N ALA A 57 3.56 18.33 -3.14
CA ALA A 57 2.80 17.10 -3.41
C ALA A 57 3.66 16.03 -4.13
N LYS A 58 4.71 16.47 -4.84
CA LYS A 58 5.64 15.62 -5.60
C LYS A 58 7.05 16.23 -5.52
N ILE A 59 8.01 15.44 -5.06
CA ILE A 59 9.43 15.80 -4.99
C ILE A 59 10.17 14.91 -5.98
N GLU A 60 10.72 15.50 -7.03
CA GLU A 60 11.52 14.79 -8.03
C GLU A 60 13.01 14.88 -7.68
N ARG A 61 13.71 13.74 -7.75
CA ARG A 61 15.16 13.61 -7.59
C ARG A 61 15.68 12.70 -8.68
N ASP A 62 16.97 12.84 -9.01
CA ASP A 62 17.62 12.10 -10.11
C ASP A 62 17.41 10.57 -10.05
N ARG A 63 17.18 10.03 -8.84
CA ARG A 63 17.05 8.58 -8.59
C ARG A 63 15.63 8.15 -8.23
N ALA A 64 14.72 9.07 -7.93
CA ALA A 64 13.39 8.74 -7.43
C ALA A 64 12.40 9.91 -7.47
N ILE A 65 11.12 9.59 -7.56
CA ILE A 65 10.02 10.53 -7.34
C ILE A 65 9.35 10.15 -6.02
N VAL A 66 9.24 11.12 -5.11
CA VAL A 66 8.51 10.97 -3.84
C VAL A 66 7.18 11.71 -3.97
N THR A 67 6.07 10.98 -3.90
CA THR A 67 4.72 11.59 -3.93
C THR A 67 4.05 11.52 -2.57
N ARG A 68 3.38 12.60 -2.20
CA ARG A 68 2.53 12.64 -1.01
C ARG A 68 1.16 12.09 -1.39
N LYS A 69 0.87 10.85 -0.95
CA LYS A 69 -0.47 10.27 -1.04
C LYS A 69 -1.11 10.29 0.33
N TYR A 70 -2.24 10.98 0.44
CA TYR A 70 -3.14 10.77 1.56
C TYR A 70 -3.90 9.49 1.28
N THR A 71 -3.42 8.38 1.84
CA THR A 71 -4.32 7.25 2.04
C THR A 71 -5.28 7.69 3.15
N PRO A 72 -6.60 7.55 2.98
CA PRO A 72 -7.49 7.61 4.14
C PRO A 72 -6.87 6.64 5.14
N ALA A 73 -6.45 7.15 6.30
CA ALA A 73 -6.10 6.26 7.38
C ALA A 73 -7.29 5.31 7.53
N GLN A 74 -7.05 4.02 7.73
CA GLN A 74 -8.05 3.28 8.50
C GLN A 74 -8.11 4.02 9.82
N TRP A 75 -9.08 4.92 9.94
CA TRP A 75 -9.34 5.59 11.20
C TRP A 75 -9.61 4.44 12.15
N THR A 76 -8.68 4.19 13.07
CA THR A 76 -8.94 3.35 14.24
C THR A 76 -9.91 4.14 15.09
N TYR A 77 -11.17 4.16 14.66
CA TYR A 77 -12.27 4.73 15.40
C TYR A 77 -12.32 4.02 16.75
N ALA A 78 -12.49 4.80 17.82
CA ALA A 78 -12.74 4.24 19.13
C ALA A 78 -14.02 3.37 19.08
N ALA A 79 -14.09 2.37 19.94
CA ALA A 79 -15.14 1.33 19.87
C ALA A 79 -16.56 1.92 19.93
N ASP A 80 -16.74 3.01 20.68
CA ASP A 80 -17.97 3.78 20.80
C ASP A 80 -18.42 4.41 19.46
N VAL A 81 -17.49 4.90 18.64
CA VAL A 81 -17.79 5.48 17.32
C VAL A 81 -18.23 4.39 16.34
N LEU A 82 -17.64 3.19 16.42
CA LEU A 82 -18.04 2.04 15.62
C LEU A 82 -19.42 1.51 16.03
N GLU A 83 -19.71 1.49 17.34
CA GLU A 83 -21.04 1.13 17.87
C GLU A 83 -22.11 2.12 17.41
N GLN A 84 -21.81 3.42 17.43
CA GLN A 84 -22.70 4.47 16.92
C GLN A 84 -22.98 4.33 15.42
N GLU A 85 -21.95 4.01 14.61
CA GLU A 85 -22.14 3.77 13.18
C GLU A 85 -23.06 2.57 12.91
N LEU A 86 -22.90 1.48 13.67
CA LEU A 86 -23.74 0.30 13.57
C LEU A 86 -25.19 0.61 13.95
N LEU A 87 -25.39 1.37 15.03
CA LEU A 87 -26.70 1.84 15.46
C LEU A 87 -27.37 2.70 14.39
N LEU A 88 -26.63 3.64 13.79
CA LEU A 88 -27.14 4.50 12.71
C LEU A 88 -27.51 3.68 11.46
N LYS A 89 -26.74 2.66 11.11
CA LYS A 89 -27.07 1.75 10.00
C LYS A 89 -28.35 0.97 10.30
N GLN A 90 -28.53 0.49 11.52
CA GLN A 90 -29.74 -0.21 11.94
C GLN A 90 -30.96 0.73 11.91
N LEU A 91 -30.84 1.93 12.49
CA LEU A 91 -31.90 2.93 12.47
C LEU A 91 -32.26 3.36 11.05
N ARG A 92 -31.28 3.52 10.16
CA ARG A 92 -31.53 3.83 8.75
C ARG A 92 -32.27 2.70 8.03
N LYS A 93 -31.88 1.45 8.30
CA LYS A 93 -32.57 0.29 7.73
C LYS A 93 -34.00 0.19 8.25
N GLN A 94 -34.19 0.39 9.56
CA GLN A 94 -35.51 0.42 10.18
C GLN A 94 -36.37 1.55 9.61
N PHE A 95 -35.81 2.75 9.47
CA PHE A 95 -36.48 3.88 8.83
C PHE A 95 -36.84 3.60 7.37
N GLN A 96 -35.96 2.94 6.61
CA GLN A 96 -36.26 2.51 5.24
C GLN A 96 -37.37 1.46 5.17
N GLN A 97 -37.44 0.56 6.14
CA GLN A 97 -38.50 -0.44 6.24
C GLN A 97 -39.84 0.17 6.67
N ASP A 98 -39.81 1.12 7.60
CA ASP A 98 -40.99 1.75 8.19
C ASP A 98 -41.55 2.88 7.31
N HIS A 99 -40.72 3.46 6.45
CA HIS A 99 -41.07 4.59 5.59
C HIS A 99 -40.79 4.32 4.11
N GLU A 100 -40.84 3.07 3.66
CA GLU A 100 -40.76 2.76 2.22
C GLU A 100 -41.87 3.55 1.48
N PRO A 101 -41.52 4.47 0.56
CA PRO A 101 -42.52 5.27 -0.14
C PRO A 101 -43.37 4.34 -1.03
N THR A 102 -44.65 4.20 -0.73
CA THR A 102 -45.62 3.51 -1.59
C THR A 102 -45.97 4.28 -2.87
N GLY A 103 -45.30 5.41 -3.15
CA GLY A 103 -45.47 6.18 -4.38
C GLY A 103 -44.14 6.73 -4.90
N GLY A 104 -43.86 6.47 -6.19
CA GLY A 104 -42.73 7.04 -6.92
C GLY A 104 -41.54 6.09 -7.07
N ARG A 105 -41.71 4.99 -7.82
CA ARG A 105 -40.56 4.24 -8.34
C ARG A 105 -40.24 4.73 -9.74
N ASP A 106 -39.06 5.32 -9.95
CA ASP A 106 -38.50 5.46 -11.28
C ASP A 106 -37.94 4.11 -11.73
N ILE A 107 -38.57 3.54 -12.76
CA ILE A 107 -38.10 2.31 -13.39
C ILE A 107 -36.95 2.67 -14.33
N THR A 108 -35.71 2.49 -13.88
CA THR A 108 -34.53 2.64 -14.75
C THR A 108 -34.22 1.31 -15.43
N TRP A 109 -34.53 1.20 -16.72
CA TRP A 109 -34.05 0.11 -17.56
C TRP A 109 -32.62 0.41 -18.03
N MET A 110 -31.68 -0.47 -17.71
CA MET A 110 -30.29 -0.34 -18.12
C MET A 110 -29.95 -1.42 -19.16
N ILE A 111 -29.67 -1.01 -20.40
CA ILE A 111 -29.22 -1.91 -21.46
C ILE A 111 -27.70 -1.78 -21.57
N LYS A 112 -26.97 -2.84 -21.23
CA LYS A 112 -25.53 -2.97 -21.53
C LYS A 112 -25.39 -3.73 -22.84
N LEU A 113 -24.98 -3.03 -23.90
CA LEU A 113 -24.59 -3.66 -25.16
C LEU A 113 -23.21 -4.30 -24.96
N LEU A 114 -23.16 -5.63 -24.97
CA LEU A 114 -21.91 -6.39 -25.02
C LEU A 114 -21.66 -6.84 -26.45
N LEU A 115 -20.62 -6.24 -27.04
CA LEU A 115 -19.79 -6.77 -28.14
C LEU A 115 -20.55 -6.94 -29.47
N ALA A 116 -19.94 -6.99 -30.63
CA ALA A 116 -18.59 -6.89 -31.16
C ALA A 116 -18.82 -6.40 -32.59
N GLN A 117 -17.90 -5.70 -33.25
CA GLN A 117 -17.96 -5.69 -34.72
C GLN A 117 -16.58 -5.54 -35.38
N PRO A 118 -16.49 -6.06 -36.61
CA PRO A 118 -15.37 -6.82 -37.15
C PRO A 118 -14.54 -5.92 -38.08
N SER A 119 -13.33 -6.30 -38.46
CA SER A 119 -13.00 -7.03 -39.69
C SER A 119 -11.52 -7.36 -39.66
#